data_AF-H1Q1E2-F1
#
_entry.id   AF-H1Q1E2-F1
#
_cell.length_a   1.000
_cell.length_b   1.000
_cell.length_c   1.000
_cell.angle_alpha   90.00
_cell.angle_beta   90.00
_cell.angle_gamma   90.00
#
_symmetry.space_group_name_H-M   'P 1'
#
loop_
_entity.id
_entity.type
_entity.pdbx_description
1 polymer ?
#
loop_
_entity_poly.entity_id
_entity_poly.type
_entity_poly.pdbx_seq_one_letter_code
_entity_poly.pdbx_strand_id
1 'polypeptide(L)'
;MILPVYTYGQPVLRKVAQDIPIDYPELQELIKNMFETNTASEGIGLAAPQIGKSIRVVIIDLDAISDHLPEYKGFRHAFINAHILETDDSETETMEEGCLSLPGLHENVTRAKRIHVRYLDENFQEHDEWVDGYLARVMQHEFDHIEGKLFIDHISPFRKQMIQGKLKAFMQGRFKCAYKVKPIKR
;
A
#
# COMPACT_ATOMS: atom_id res chain seq x y z
N MET A 1 -9.80 -16.23 0.58
CA MET A 1 -8.64 -16.88 1.24
C MET A 1 -7.65 -15.82 1.74
N ILE A 2 -7.16 -15.97 2.97
CA ILE A 2 -6.09 -15.12 3.52
C ILE A 2 -4.72 -15.48 2.91
N LEU A 3 -4.12 -14.52 2.22
CA LEU A 3 -2.80 -14.60 1.59
C LEU A 3 -1.70 -14.18 2.57
N PRO A 4 -0.46 -14.72 2.45
CA PRO A 4 0.65 -14.25 3.25
C PRO A 4 1.15 -12.87 2.76
N VAL A 5 1.34 -11.93 3.68
CA VAL A 5 1.95 -10.63 3.37
C VAL A 5 3.48 -10.77 3.25
N TYR A 6 4.04 -10.35 2.13
CA TYR A 6 5.46 -10.33 1.85
C TYR A 6 6.12 -9.21 2.65
N THR A 7 7.21 -9.53 3.36
CA THR A 7 7.88 -8.53 4.20
C THR A 7 9.15 -7.98 3.56
N TYR A 8 9.62 -6.87 4.13
CA TYR A 8 10.77 -6.10 3.64
C TYR A 8 11.98 -6.97 3.25
N GLY A 9 12.51 -6.65 2.07
CA GLY A 9 13.63 -7.31 1.41
C GLY A 9 13.24 -8.46 0.48
N GLN A 10 11.95 -8.82 0.40
CA GLN A 10 11.42 -9.59 -0.72
C GLN A 10 11.59 -8.79 -2.03
N PRO A 11 12.18 -9.38 -3.10
CA PRO A 11 12.47 -8.64 -4.34
C PRO A 11 11.23 -8.04 -5.01
N VAL A 12 10.07 -8.68 -4.87
CA VAL A 12 8.80 -8.22 -5.47
C VAL A 12 8.38 -6.83 -4.96
N LEU A 13 8.71 -6.48 -3.71
CA LEU A 13 8.37 -5.18 -3.11
C LEU A 13 9.21 -4.02 -3.69
N ARG A 14 10.21 -4.34 -4.53
CA ARG A 14 11.12 -3.38 -5.16
C ARG A 14 10.99 -3.36 -6.68
N LYS A 15 10.00 -4.08 -7.23
CA LYS A 15 9.73 -4.11 -8.67
C LYS A 15 8.59 -3.16 -9.00
N VAL A 16 8.77 -2.38 -10.06
CA VAL A 16 7.65 -1.67 -10.69
C VAL A 16 6.68 -2.72 -11.22
N ALA A 17 5.43 -2.61 -10.79
CA ALA A 17 4.37 -3.53 -11.12
C ALA A 17 3.81 -3.25 -12.52
N GLN A 18 3.31 -4.29 -13.18
CA GLN A 18 2.80 -4.21 -14.55
C GLN A 18 1.30 -3.94 -14.57
N ASP A 19 0.85 -3.10 -15.51
CA ASP A 19 -0.57 -3.03 -15.86
C ASP A 19 -1.08 -4.41 -16.29
N ILE A 20 -2.34 -4.68 -15.99
CA ILE A 20 -3.03 -5.91 -16.35
C ILE A 20 -4.12 -5.64 -17.39
N PRO A 21 -4.40 -6.60 -18.29
CA PRO A 21 -5.54 -6.48 -19.17
C PRO A 21 -6.86 -6.64 -18.40
N ILE A 22 -7.97 -6.16 -18.98
CA ILE A 22 -9.31 -6.22 -18.36
C ILE A 22 -9.75 -7.68 -18.11
N ASP A 23 -9.30 -8.61 -18.96
CA ASP A 23 -9.61 -10.04 -18.87
C ASP A 23 -8.61 -10.82 -18.00
N TYR A 24 -7.87 -10.14 -17.11
CA TYR A 24 -6.92 -10.79 -16.21
C TYR A 24 -7.59 -11.93 -15.42
N PRO A 25 -7.07 -13.18 -15.51
CA PRO A 25 -7.71 -14.33 -14.90
C PRO A 25 -7.88 -14.18 -13.38
N GLU A 26 -9.06 -14.54 -12.89
CA GLU A 26 -9.38 -14.59 -11.46
C GLU A 26 -9.21 -13.25 -10.72
N LEU A 27 -9.26 -12.10 -11.43
CA LEU A 27 -9.04 -10.78 -10.82
C LEU A 27 -9.99 -10.49 -9.65
N GLN A 28 -11.28 -10.79 -9.81
CA GLN A 28 -12.28 -10.54 -8.77
C GLN A 28 -12.04 -11.41 -7.52
N GLU A 29 -11.61 -12.66 -7.71
CA GLU A 29 -11.22 -13.52 -6.59
C GLU A 29 -9.94 -12.99 -5.91
N LEU A 30 -8.98 -12.49 -6.69
CA LEU A 30 -7.78 -11.87 -6.17
C LEU A 30 -8.08 -10.64 -5.31
N ILE A 31 -8.92 -9.72 -5.81
CA ILE A 31 -9.34 -8.52 -5.09
C ILE A 31 -10.05 -8.90 -3.78
N LYS A 32 -10.97 -9.87 -3.83
CA LYS A 32 -11.61 -10.42 -2.62
C LYS A 32 -10.59 -10.98 -1.63
N ASN A 33 -9.61 -11.76 -2.10
CA ASN A 33 -8.56 -12.32 -1.25
C ASN A 33 -7.66 -11.23 -0.65
N MET A 34 -7.37 -10.16 -1.38
CA MET A 34 -6.62 -9.00 -0.88
C MET A 34 -7.40 -8.28 0.23
N PHE A 35 -8.69 -8.06 0.03
CA PHE A 35 -9.58 -7.50 1.04
C PHE A 35 -9.65 -8.36 2.31
N GLU A 36 -9.85 -9.67 2.19
CA GLU A 36 -9.83 -10.59 3.33
C GLU A 36 -8.47 -10.58 4.06
N THR A 37 -7.37 -10.49 3.30
CA THR A 37 -6.01 -10.41 3.85
C THR A 37 -5.78 -9.09 4.59
N ASN A 38 -6.25 -7.97 4.04
CA ASN A 38 -6.17 -6.64 4.65
C ASN A 38 -6.93 -6.60 5.98
N THR A 39 -8.19 -7.04 5.99
CA THR A 39 -9.00 -7.13 7.22
C THR A 39 -8.35 -8.04 8.26
N ALA A 40 -7.87 -9.22 7.86
CA ALA A 40 -7.21 -10.17 8.78
C ALA A 40 -5.85 -9.65 9.32
N SER A 41 -5.28 -8.62 8.71
CA SER A 41 -4.03 -7.99 9.12
C SER A 41 -4.24 -6.62 9.78
N GLU A 42 -5.50 -6.23 10.03
CA GLU A 42 -5.89 -4.92 10.59
C GLU A 42 -5.31 -3.74 9.77
N GLY A 43 -5.23 -3.90 8.44
CA GLY A 43 -4.76 -2.87 7.53
C GLY A 43 -5.89 -1.99 6.98
N ILE A 44 -5.51 -0.86 6.39
CA ILE A 44 -6.42 0.07 5.68
C ILE A 44 -6.17 0.08 4.15
N GLY A 45 -5.19 -0.69 3.70
CA GLY A 45 -4.70 -0.72 2.32
C GLY A 45 -3.79 -1.92 2.09
N LEU A 46 -3.85 -2.47 0.87
CA LEU A 46 -3.00 -3.58 0.47
C LEU A 46 -2.76 -3.56 -1.05
N ALA A 47 -1.50 -3.58 -1.44
CA ALA A 47 -1.08 -3.67 -2.84
C ALA A 47 -0.71 -5.11 -3.23
N ALA A 48 -0.96 -5.49 -4.49
CA ALA A 48 -0.65 -6.82 -5.02
C ALA A 48 0.84 -7.24 -4.85
N PRO A 49 1.84 -6.34 -4.93
CA PRO A 49 3.23 -6.68 -4.60
C PRO A 49 3.39 -7.24 -3.18
N GLN A 50 2.59 -6.77 -2.22
CA GLN A 50 2.60 -7.22 -0.83
C GLN A 50 2.03 -8.64 -0.65
N ILE A 51 1.37 -9.21 -1.65
CA ILE A 51 1.00 -10.64 -1.69
C ILE A 51 1.81 -11.42 -2.73
N GLY A 52 2.87 -10.81 -3.27
CA GLY A 52 3.82 -11.45 -4.17
C GLY A 52 3.48 -11.40 -5.66
N LYS A 53 2.53 -10.55 -6.05
CA LYS A 53 2.16 -10.36 -7.46
C LYS A 53 2.61 -8.98 -7.93
N SER A 54 3.50 -8.94 -8.92
CA SER A 54 4.06 -7.69 -9.48
C SER A 54 3.11 -7.06 -10.50
N ILE A 55 1.86 -6.82 -10.12
CA ILE A 55 0.80 -6.22 -10.95
C ILE A 55 0.19 -4.99 -10.28
N ARG A 56 -0.31 -4.04 -11.06
CA ARG A 56 -0.87 -2.77 -10.56
C ARG A 56 -2.30 -2.95 -10.08
N VAL A 57 -2.46 -3.67 -8.97
CA VAL A 57 -3.75 -3.83 -8.28
C VAL A 57 -3.54 -3.45 -6.83
N VAL A 58 -4.38 -2.54 -6.35
CA VAL A 58 -4.39 -2.01 -4.98
C VAL A 58 -5.82 -2.10 -4.46
N ILE A 59 -5.98 -2.37 -3.17
CA ILE A 59 -7.25 -2.15 -2.48
C ILE A 59 -7.05 -1.16 -1.35
N ILE A 60 -8.09 -0.36 -1.07
CA ILE A 60 -8.15 0.55 0.07
C ILE A 60 -9.47 0.30 0.81
N ASP A 61 -9.39 0.19 2.13
CA ASP A 61 -10.52 -0.11 3.02
C ASP A 61 -10.46 0.85 4.22
N LEU A 62 -11.05 2.04 4.06
CA LEU A 62 -11.08 3.08 5.08
C LEU A 62 -12.27 2.93 6.03
N ASP A 63 -13.19 2.01 5.75
CA ASP A 63 -14.26 1.65 6.70
C ASP A 63 -13.69 1.14 8.03
N ALA A 64 -12.51 0.49 7.98
CA ALA A 64 -11.76 0.01 9.14
C ALA A 64 -11.39 1.11 10.16
N ILE A 65 -11.41 2.39 9.76
CA ILE A 65 -11.13 3.53 10.64
C ILE A 65 -12.31 4.50 10.74
N SER A 66 -13.49 4.08 10.29
CA SER A 66 -14.69 4.93 10.26
C SER A 66 -15.18 5.40 11.63
N ASP A 67 -14.82 4.71 12.71
CA ASP A 67 -15.06 5.17 14.09
C ASP A 67 -14.33 6.49 14.42
N HIS A 68 -13.20 6.74 13.75
CA HIS A 68 -12.39 7.95 13.89
C HIS A 68 -12.61 8.94 12.75
N LEU A 69 -12.93 8.45 11.54
CA LEU A 69 -13.21 9.24 10.34
C LEU A 69 -14.53 8.80 9.70
N PRO A 70 -15.69 9.24 10.24
CA PRO A 70 -17.01 8.78 9.82
C PRO A 70 -17.35 9.02 8.35
N GLU A 71 -16.69 9.99 7.70
CA GLU A 71 -16.82 10.27 6.27
C GLU A 71 -16.39 9.10 5.38
N TYR A 72 -15.54 8.20 5.89
CA TYR A 72 -15.07 7.00 5.16
C TYR A 72 -15.88 5.75 5.49
N LYS A 73 -17.03 5.89 6.17
CA LYS A 73 -17.91 4.76 6.44
C LYS A 73 -18.37 4.10 5.13
N GLY A 74 -18.09 2.81 5.00
CA GLY A 74 -18.36 2.02 3.81
C GLY A 74 -17.37 2.24 2.66
N PHE A 75 -16.31 3.01 2.84
CA PHE A 75 -15.31 3.26 1.80
C PHE A 75 -14.40 2.04 1.62
N ARG A 76 -14.63 1.29 0.54
CA ARG A 76 -13.90 0.06 0.23
C ARG A 76 -13.84 -0.15 -1.28
N HIS A 77 -12.68 0.13 -1.87
CA HIS A 77 -12.52 0.17 -3.33
C HIS A 77 -11.24 -0.52 -3.82
N ALA A 78 -11.29 -1.04 -5.04
CA ALA A 78 -10.13 -1.55 -5.73
C ALA A 78 -9.67 -0.57 -6.81
N PHE A 79 -8.36 -0.45 -6.96
CA PHE A 79 -7.70 0.45 -7.91
C PHE A 79 -6.81 -0.41 -8.80
N ILE A 80 -7.23 -0.56 -10.05
CA ILE A 80 -6.59 -1.39 -11.07
C ILE A 80 -5.88 -0.47 -12.07
N ASN A 81 -4.66 -0.83 -12.46
CA ASN A 81 -3.82 -0.05 -13.37
C ASN A 81 -3.71 1.41 -12.92
N ALA A 82 -3.54 1.61 -11.61
CA ALA A 82 -3.56 2.94 -11.01
C ALA A 82 -2.23 3.66 -11.20
N HIS A 83 -2.29 4.97 -11.49
CA HIS A 83 -1.14 5.84 -11.71
C HIS A 83 -1.38 7.20 -11.05
N ILE A 84 -0.34 7.74 -10.40
CA ILE A 84 -0.31 9.17 -10.03
C ILE A 84 0.24 9.92 -11.23
N LEU A 85 -0.56 10.78 -11.83
CA LEU A 85 -0.19 11.62 -12.97
C LEU A 85 0.50 12.90 -12.51
N GLU A 86 0.04 13.49 -11.40
CA GLU A 86 0.56 14.73 -10.85
C GLU A 86 0.46 14.75 -9.32
N THR A 87 1.44 15.37 -8.66
CA THR A 87 1.43 15.67 -7.22
C THR A 87 1.39 17.18 -7.01
N ASP A 88 0.45 17.66 -6.21
CA ASP A 88 0.39 19.08 -5.85
C ASP A 88 1.33 19.34 -4.67
N ASP A 89 2.55 19.80 -4.98
CA ASP A 89 3.58 20.07 -3.99
C ASP A 89 3.40 21.42 -3.26
N SER A 90 2.35 22.19 -3.58
CA SER A 90 2.09 23.47 -2.92
C SER A 90 1.70 23.32 -1.45
N GLU A 91 1.00 22.22 -1.11
CA GLU A 91 0.65 21.86 0.25
C GLU A 91 1.05 20.42 0.58
N THR A 92 1.81 20.28 1.67
CA THR A 92 2.22 18.99 2.18
C THR A 92 1.77 18.78 3.62
N GLU A 93 1.68 17.53 4.03
CA GLU A 93 1.36 17.14 5.38
C GLU A 93 2.27 16.02 5.84
N THR A 94 2.70 16.08 7.10
CA THR A 94 3.52 15.04 7.73
C THR A 94 2.69 14.29 8.75
N MET A 95 2.54 12.98 8.57
CA MET A 95 1.86 12.08 9.51
C MET A 95 2.66 10.79 9.67
N GLU A 96 2.40 10.07 10.74
CA GLU A 96 2.95 8.74 10.95
C GLU A 96 2.33 7.74 9.95
N GLU A 97 3.17 6.99 9.24
CA GLU A 97 2.77 5.88 8.39
C GLU A 97 3.34 4.56 8.94
N GLY A 98 2.54 3.50 8.83
CA GLY A 98 2.95 2.11 9.02
C GLY A 98 2.81 1.32 7.72
N CYS A 99 3.30 0.08 7.69
CA CYS A 99 3.12 -0.79 6.53
C CYS A 99 3.06 -2.27 6.94
N LEU A 100 2.14 -3.03 6.35
CA LEU A 100 2.04 -4.48 6.58
C LEU A 100 3.30 -5.25 6.11
N SER A 101 4.06 -4.68 5.18
CA SER A 101 5.36 -5.24 4.75
C SER A 101 6.52 -4.93 5.71
N LEU A 102 6.33 -4.00 6.66
CA LEU A 102 7.29 -3.65 7.73
C LEU A 102 6.63 -3.72 9.12
N PRO A 103 6.21 -4.92 9.60
CA PRO A 103 5.44 -5.07 10.82
C PRO A 103 6.01 -4.31 12.04
N GLY A 104 5.22 -3.41 12.62
CA GLY A 104 5.57 -2.66 13.84
C GLY A 104 6.59 -1.53 13.64
N LEU A 105 6.95 -1.21 12.40
CA LEU A 105 7.74 -0.02 12.09
C LEU A 105 6.80 1.11 11.64
N HIS A 106 6.94 2.26 12.29
CA HIS A 106 6.22 3.48 11.98
C HIS A 106 7.21 4.64 11.89
N GLU A 107 7.03 5.53 10.92
CA GLU A 107 7.82 6.77 10.80
C GLU A 107 6.95 7.90 10.26
N ASN A 108 7.34 9.14 10.54
CA ASN A 108 6.71 10.32 9.97
C ASN A 108 7.09 10.47 8.49
N VAL A 109 6.08 10.57 7.63
CA VAL A 109 6.21 10.72 6.18
C VAL A 109 5.45 11.95 5.71
N THR A 110 6.16 12.80 4.96
CA THR A 110 5.58 13.97 4.30
C THR A 110 5.01 13.55 2.95
N ARG A 111 3.74 13.87 2.71
CA ARG A 111 2.99 13.59 1.48
C ARG A 111 2.39 14.87 0.93
N ALA A 112 2.18 14.95 -0.37
CA ALA A 112 1.32 15.98 -0.96
C ALA A 112 -0.10 15.78 -0.43
N LYS A 113 -0.81 16.87 -0.12
CA LYS A 113 -2.20 16.77 0.33
C LYS A 113 -3.17 16.40 -0.79
N ARG A 114 -2.74 16.57 -2.04
CA ARG A 114 -3.58 16.40 -3.22
C ARG A 114 -2.77 15.81 -4.37
N ILE A 115 -3.38 14.87 -5.10
CA ILE A 115 -2.78 14.14 -6.22
C ILE A 115 -3.78 14.00 -7.37
N HIS A 116 -3.29 13.99 -8.60
CA HIS A 116 -4.08 13.65 -9.79
C HIS A 116 -3.82 12.19 -10.13
N VAL A 117 -4.86 11.37 -10.15
CA VAL A 117 -4.75 9.93 -10.37
C VAL A 117 -5.56 9.48 -11.57
N ARG A 118 -5.09 8.42 -12.22
CA ARG A 118 -5.85 7.67 -13.22
C ARG A 118 -5.85 6.19 -12.87
N TYR A 119 -7.01 5.56 -12.90
CA TYR A 119 -7.17 4.13 -12.58
C TYR A 119 -8.47 3.56 -13.16
N LEU A 120 -8.60 2.24 -13.09
CA LEU A 120 -9.85 1.50 -13.29
C LEU A 120 -10.38 1.04 -11.93
N ASP A 121 -11.69 1.19 -11.69
CA ASP A 121 -12.33 0.64 -10.49
C ASP A 121 -12.66 -0.86 -10.62
N GLU A 122 -13.24 -1.47 -9.59
CA GLU A 122 -13.66 -2.88 -9.59
C GLU A 122 -14.67 -3.27 -10.69
N ASN A 123 -15.35 -2.28 -11.29
CA ASN A 123 -16.29 -2.44 -12.40
C ASN A 123 -15.64 -2.09 -13.75
N PHE A 124 -14.33 -1.84 -13.77
CA PHE A 124 -13.55 -1.39 -14.92
C PHE A 124 -14.00 -0.05 -15.50
N GLN A 125 -14.58 0.84 -14.68
CA GLN A 125 -14.81 2.21 -15.09
C GLN A 125 -13.52 3.02 -14.93
N GLU A 126 -13.21 3.84 -15.93
CA GLU A 126 -12.06 4.74 -15.90
C GLU A 126 -12.34 5.94 -15.00
N HIS A 127 -11.37 6.24 -14.15
CA HIS A 127 -11.34 7.43 -13.32
C HIS A 127 -10.09 8.24 -13.66
N ASP A 128 -10.25 9.55 -13.77
CA ASP A 128 -9.20 10.54 -14.03
C ASP A 128 -9.55 11.78 -13.22
N GLU A 129 -9.02 11.86 -12.00
CA GLU A 129 -9.54 12.78 -10.98
C GLU A 129 -8.48 13.24 -9.99
N TRP A 130 -8.73 14.42 -9.43
CA TRP A 130 -7.95 14.93 -8.32
C TRP A 130 -8.52 14.43 -7.00
N VAL A 131 -7.66 13.84 -6.18
CA VAL A 131 -8.00 13.32 -4.85
C VAL A 131 -7.23 14.10 -3.81
N ASP A 132 -7.89 14.46 -2.71
CA ASP A 132 -7.30 15.20 -1.60
C ASP A 132 -7.47 14.50 -0.24
N GLY A 133 -6.90 15.12 0.79
CA GLY A 133 -7.09 14.71 2.18
C GLY A 133 -6.45 13.37 2.53
N TYR A 134 -7.05 12.65 3.47
CA TYR A 134 -6.51 11.39 3.98
C TYR A 134 -6.47 10.30 2.90
N LEU A 135 -7.47 10.25 2.02
CA LEU A 135 -7.49 9.31 0.89
C LEU A 135 -6.28 9.52 -0.04
N ALA A 136 -5.91 10.77 -0.34
CA ALA A 136 -4.73 11.06 -1.16
C ALA A 136 -3.44 10.51 -0.53
N ARG A 137 -3.31 10.55 0.81
CA ARG A 137 -2.17 9.94 1.52
C ARG A 137 -2.15 8.43 1.36
N VAL A 138 -3.30 7.76 1.58
CA VAL A 138 -3.39 6.30 1.48
C VAL A 138 -3.13 5.84 0.05
N MET A 139 -3.69 6.55 -0.95
CA MET A 139 -3.38 6.29 -2.37
C MET A 139 -1.88 6.46 -2.67
N GLN A 140 -1.23 7.52 -2.19
CA GLN A 140 0.22 7.68 -2.36
C GLN A 140 1.00 6.50 -1.76
N HIS A 141 0.65 6.06 -0.55
CA HIS A 141 1.30 4.91 0.08
C HIS A 141 1.10 3.61 -0.71
N GLU A 142 -0.13 3.32 -1.10
CA GLU A 142 -0.42 2.07 -1.81
C GLU A 142 0.10 2.10 -3.25
N PHE A 143 0.10 3.26 -3.90
CA PHE A 143 0.60 3.40 -5.26
C PHE A 143 2.14 3.37 -5.29
N ASP A 144 2.82 3.79 -4.22
CA ASP A 144 4.25 3.57 -4.06
C ASP A 144 4.61 2.07 -4.13
N HIS A 145 3.79 1.17 -3.56
CA HIS A 145 4.08 -0.27 -3.61
C HIS A 145 4.07 -0.81 -5.04
N ILE A 146 3.17 -0.32 -5.90
CA ILE A 146 3.14 -0.70 -7.32
C ILE A 146 4.22 0.01 -8.16
N GLU A 147 4.92 1.00 -7.58
CA GLU A 147 6.15 1.60 -8.10
C GLU A 147 7.43 0.97 -7.50
N GLY A 148 7.31 -0.04 -6.63
CA GLY A 148 8.44 -0.67 -5.94
C GLY A 148 9.09 0.23 -4.86
N LYS A 149 8.37 1.26 -4.42
CA LYS A 149 8.76 2.18 -3.35
C LYS A 149 8.06 1.79 -2.05
N LEU A 150 8.68 2.14 -0.94
CA LEU A 150 8.14 1.93 0.40
C LEU A 150 8.19 3.26 1.15
N PHE A 151 7.34 3.46 2.15
CA PHE A 151 7.30 4.71 2.92
C PHE A 151 8.66 5.12 3.52
N ILE A 152 9.52 4.14 3.85
CA ILE A 152 10.90 4.35 4.33
C ILE A 152 11.86 4.97 3.28
N ASP A 153 11.41 5.14 2.05
CA ASP A 153 12.14 5.86 1.01
C ASP A 153 11.80 7.36 1.01
N HIS A 154 10.75 7.76 1.72
CA HIS A 154 10.32 9.14 1.89
C HIS A 154 10.76 9.77 3.22
N ILE A 155 11.38 8.99 4.12
CA ILE A 155 11.92 9.51 5.38
C ILE A 155 13.31 10.14 5.17
N SER A 156 13.71 11.05 6.07
CA SER A 156 15.01 11.70 6.00
C SER A 156 16.19 10.70 6.13
N PRO A 157 17.36 11.00 5.54
CA PRO A 157 18.54 10.12 5.64
C PRO A 157 18.94 9.80 7.08
N PHE A 158 18.83 10.79 7.98
CA PHE A 158 19.10 10.63 9.40
C PHE A 158 18.14 9.61 10.04
N ARG A 159 16.83 9.72 9.78
CA ARG A 159 15.84 8.74 10.27
C ARG A 159 16.09 7.36 9.70
N LYS A 160 16.42 7.26 8.40
CA LYS A 160 16.76 5.99 7.74
C LYS A 160 17.97 5.31 8.40
N GLN A 161 18.99 6.08 8.80
CA GLN A 161 20.13 5.57 9.54
C GLN A 161 19.73 5.06 10.94
N MET A 162 18.86 5.77 11.67
CA MET A 162 18.39 5.35 12.99
C MET A 162 17.63 4.02 12.96
N ILE A 163 16.90 3.72 11.88
CA ILE A 163 16.13 2.48 11.76
C ILE A 163 16.87 1.34 11.05
N GLN A 164 18.12 1.55 10.60
CA GLN A 164 18.87 0.57 9.82
C GLN A 164 19.00 -0.79 10.53
N GLY A 165 19.13 -0.79 11.87
CA GLY A 165 19.15 -2.02 12.67
C GLY A 165 17.85 -2.83 12.57
N LYS A 166 16.68 -2.15 12.56
CA LYS A 166 15.37 -2.79 12.36
C LYS A 166 15.23 -3.33 10.93
N LEU A 167 15.65 -2.55 9.92
CA LEU A 167 15.64 -2.98 8.53
C LEU A 167 16.50 -4.23 8.29
N LYS A 168 17.69 -4.27 8.90
CA LYS A 168 18.56 -5.47 8.87
C LYS A 168 17.90 -6.67 9.56
N ALA A 169 17.15 -6.45 10.66
CA ALA A 169 16.43 -7.52 11.33
C ALA A 169 15.31 -8.10 10.44
N PHE A 170 14.55 -7.27 9.72
CA PHE A 170 13.57 -7.73 8.73
C PHE A 170 14.21 -8.62 7.67
N MET A 171 15.34 -8.20 7.08
CA MET A 171 16.06 -8.99 6.07
C MET A 171 16.56 -10.34 6.60
N GLN A 172 16.71 -10.49 7.91
CA GLN A 172 17.11 -11.73 8.56
C GLN A 172 15.92 -12.59 9.04
N GLY A 173 14.69 -12.15 8.77
CA GLY A 173 13.46 -12.79 9.24
C GLY A 173 13.19 -12.58 10.74
N ARG A 174 13.82 -11.59 11.38
CA ARG A 174 13.73 -11.32 12.82
C ARG A 174 12.76 -10.18 13.11
N PHE A 175 11.48 -10.51 13.24
CA PHE A 175 10.42 -9.58 13.64
C PHE A 175 9.25 -10.37 14.24
N LYS A 176 8.33 -9.69 14.93
CA LYS A 176 7.07 -10.27 15.41
C LYS A 176 5.94 -9.77 14.53
N CYS A 177 5.01 -10.64 14.20
CA CYS A 177 3.84 -10.30 13.39
C CYS A 177 2.68 -11.21 13.80
N ALA A 178 1.49 -10.63 13.97
CA ALA A 178 0.29 -11.36 14.37
C ALA A 178 -0.45 -11.99 13.17
N TYR A 179 -0.21 -11.48 11.96
CA TYR A 179 -0.82 -11.97 10.74
C TYR A 179 0.14 -12.85 9.91
N LYS A 180 -0.43 -13.52 8.92
CA LYS A 180 0.27 -14.45 8.04
C LYS A 180 1.27 -13.69 7.16
N VAL A 181 2.55 -14.02 7.25
CA VAL A 181 3.63 -13.37 6.49
C VAL A 181 4.48 -14.34 5.68
N LYS A 182 5.15 -13.82 4.65
CA LYS A 182 6.21 -14.50 3.89
C LYS A 182 7.53 -13.72 3.99
N PRO A 183 8.39 -14.04 4.98
CA PRO A 183 9.71 -13.42 5.09
C PRO A 183 10.65 -13.88 3.97
N ILE A 184 11.76 -13.17 3.80
CA ILE A 184 12.86 -13.61 2.92
C ILE A 184 13.25 -15.04 3.30
N LYS A 185 13.26 -15.94 2.31
CA LYS A 185 13.85 -17.27 2.49
C LYS A 185 15.35 -17.10 2.66
N ARG A 186 15.91 -17.61 3.76
CA ARG A 186 17.35 -17.79 3.90
C ARG A 186 17.86 -18.79 2.86
#